data_AF-A0A7J4E3L2-F1
#
_entry.id   AF-A0A7J4E3L2-F1
#
_cell.length_a   1.000
_cell.length_b   1.000
_cell.length_c   1.000
_cell.angle_alpha   90.00
_cell.angle_beta   90.00
_cell.angle_gamma   90.00
#
_symmetry.space_group_name_H-M   'P 1'
#
loop_
_entity.id
_entity.type
_entity.pdbx_description
1 polymer ?
#
loop_
_entity_poly.entity_id
_entity_poly.type
_entity_poly.pdbx_seq_one_letter_code
_entity_poly.pdbx_strand_id
1 'polypeptide(L)'
;MSKLSPITVYNPLPKKNCGECGVPTCMAFAVELIEGRADLKKCPHLTDERERKLEGLISPPIKTVFIGRRGLAVGGERILHRHELKFFNPTAMFVKVSDLLDDKAIKERISKIKNIELERAGEKFRLDGIALSADSGDPMRFEEAAGMINKLAGLPLILCADEPNVIRRAVEVVAKDKPIVYSAKPDT
;
A
#
# COMPACT_ATOMS: atom_id res chain seq x y z
N MET A 1 23.02 -3.55 4.33
CA MET A 1 22.60 -2.53 3.33
C MET A 1 23.22 -1.22 3.75
N SER A 2 23.91 -0.52 2.85
CA SER A 2 24.64 0.71 3.19
C SER A 2 23.65 1.85 3.46
N LYS A 3 23.74 2.45 4.65
CA LYS A 3 23.01 3.67 5.03
C LYS A 3 23.28 4.75 3.96
N LEU A 4 22.22 5.22 3.30
CA LEU A 4 22.36 6.23 2.24
C LEU A 4 22.92 7.53 2.86
N SER A 5 24.12 7.93 2.45
CA SER A 5 24.76 9.12 3.01
C SER A 5 24.14 10.39 2.43
N PRO A 6 23.87 11.43 3.25
CA PRO A 6 23.40 12.74 2.77
C PRO A 6 24.26 13.31 1.65
N ILE A 7 25.58 13.08 1.69
CA ILE A 7 26.49 13.59 0.65
C ILE A 7 26.24 12.95 -0.72
N THR A 8 25.85 11.68 -0.75
CA THR A 8 25.57 10.94 -1.98
C THR A 8 24.35 11.49 -2.70
N VAL A 9 23.32 11.88 -1.94
CA VAL A 9 22.11 12.53 -2.46
C VAL A 9 22.35 14.01 -2.77
N TYR A 10 23.18 14.69 -1.98
CA TYR A 10 23.51 16.10 -2.20
C TYR A 10 24.31 16.35 -3.49
N ASN A 11 25.25 15.47 -3.82
CA ASN A 11 26.15 15.63 -4.96
C ASN A 11 25.47 15.92 -6.32
N PRO A 12 24.41 15.18 -6.71
CA PRO A 12 23.67 15.45 -7.95
C PRO A 12 22.67 16.62 -7.87
N LEU A 13 22.43 17.22 -6.70
CA LEU A 13 21.53 18.38 -6.59
C LEU A 13 22.12 19.63 -7.27
N PRO A 14 21.28 20.64 -7.58
CA PRO A 14 21.74 21.87 -8.24
C PRO A 14 22.67 22.77 -7.41
N LYS A 15 22.75 22.56 -6.08
CA LYS A 15 23.59 23.31 -5.13
C LYS A 15 23.36 24.83 -5.12
N LYS A 16 22.19 25.28 -5.58
CA LYS A 16 21.79 26.70 -5.61
C LYS A 16 21.44 27.26 -4.23
N ASN A 17 20.99 26.43 -3.29
CA ASN A 17 20.48 26.83 -1.98
C ASN A 17 19.43 27.96 -2.06
N CYS A 18 18.51 27.86 -3.04
CA CYS A 18 17.53 28.92 -3.33
C CYS A 18 16.31 28.94 -2.41
N GLY A 19 16.04 27.86 -1.66
CA GLY A 19 14.88 27.80 -0.76
C GLY A 19 13.54 27.46 -1.43
N GLU A 20 13.48 27.42 -2.76
CA GLU A 20 12.25 27.24 -3.54
C GLU A 20 11.56 25.89 -3.31
N CYS A 21 12.29 24.87 -2.85
CA CYS A 21 11.73 23.57 -2.48
C CYS A 21 11.16 23.51 -1.05
N GLY A 22 11.15 24.64 -0.31
CA GLY A 22 10.61 24.75 1.05
C GLY A 22 11.62 24.51 2.17
N VAL A 23 12.91 24.30 1.84
CA VAL A 23 14.00 24.10 2.82
C VAL A 23 15.18 25.01 2.54
N PRO A 24 15.92 25.46 3.58
CA PRO A 24 16.89 26.55 3.44
C PRO A 24 18.13 26.21 2.59
N THR A 25 18.48 24.93 2.45
CA THR A 25 19.67 24.51 1.70
C THR A 25 19.41 23.23 0.90
N CYS A 26 20.19 23.01 -0.16
CA CYS A 26 20.17 21.74 -0.89
C CYS A 26 20.64 20.56 -0.02
N MET A 27 21.49 20.79 0.97
CA MET A 27 21.88 19.74 1.92
C MET A 27 20.69 19.35 2.81
N ALA A 28 19.93 20.33 3.31
CA ALA A 28 18.69 20.06 4.05
C ALA A 28 17.69 19.28 3.19
N PHE A 29 17.55 19.66 1.90
CA PHE A 29 16.72 18.94 0.95
C PHE A 29 17.17 17.47 0.78
N ALA A 30 18.47 17.22 0.65
CA ALA A 30 19.02 15.87 0.55
C ALA A 30 18.67 15.01 1.78
N VAL A 31 18.74 15.58 2.99
CA VAL A 31 18.33 14.89 4.23
C VAL A 31 16.83 14.58 4.21
N GLU A 32 15.99 15.55 3.84
CA GLU A 32 14.54 15.32 3.79
C GLU A 32 14.13 14.28 2.73
N LEU A 33 14.84 14.18 1.61
CA LEU A 33 14.62 13.12 0.61
C LEU A 33 14.96 11.73 1.16
N ILE A 34 16.07 11.61 1.91
CA ILE A 34 16.49 10.35 2.56
C ILE A 34 15.45 9.90 3.57
N GLU A 35 14.91 10.85 4.34
CA GLU A 35 13.90 10.59 5.36
C GLU A 35 12.47 10.47 4.81
N GLY A 36 12.29 10.69 3.50
CA GLY A 36 10.99 10.66 2.82
C GLY A 36 10.03 11.77 3.28
N ARG A 37 10.56 12.90 3.76
CA ARG A 37 9.81 14.11 4.13
C ARG A 37 9.61 15.07 2.95
N ALA A 38 10.46 14.96 1.93
CA ALA A 38 10.36 15.74 0.69
C ALA A 38 10.13 14.83 -0.52
N ASP A 39 9.43 15.37 -1.52
CA ASP A 39 9.35 14.79 -2.86
C ASP A 39 10.43 15.44 -3.73
N LEU A 40 11.11 14.62 -4.55
CA LEU A 40 12.13 15.05 -5.48
C LEU A 40 11.63 16.16 -6.42
N LYS A 41 10.36 16.08 -6.83
CA LYS A 41 9.70 17.04 -7.73
C LYS A 41 9.53 18.44 -7.15
N LYS A 42 9.78 18.62 -5.84
CA LYS A 42 9.74 19.95 -5.21
C LYS A 42 10.90 20.85 -5.63
N CYS A 43 11.97 20.33 -6.23
CA CYS A 43 13.08 21.16 -6.69
C CYS A 43 12.87 21.58 -8.16
N PRO A 44 12.54 22.86 -8.44
CA PRO A 44 12.24 23.33 -9.80
C PRO A 44 13.47 23.46 -10.71
N HIS A 45 14.67 23.19 -10.18
CA HIS A 45 15.94 23.34 -10.91
C HIS A 45 16.60 21.99 -11.21
N LEU A 46 15.91 20.88 -11.01
CA LEU A 46 16.39 19.57 -11.43
C LEU A 46 16.25 19.44 -12.94
N THR A 47 17.30 18.92 -13.56
CA THR A 47 17.23 18.43 -14.93
C THR A 47 16.78 16.97 -14.92
N ASP A 48 16.14 16.50 -15.99
CA ASP A 48 15.67 15.12 -16.12
C ASP A 48 16.76 14.08 -15.80
N GLU A 49 18.00 14.34 -16.21
CA GLU A 49 19.14 13.47 -15.94
C GLU A 49 19.45 13.37 -14.44
N ARG A 50 19.45 14.49 -13.74
CA ARG A 50 19.72 14.55 -12.29
C ARG A 50 18.56 13.95 -11.50
N GLU A 51 17.33 14.17 -11.95
CA GLU A 51 16.14 13.58 -11.36
C GLU A 51 16.22 12.06 -11.41
N ARG A 52 16.44 11.46 -12.60
CA ARG A 52 16.59 10.00 -12.74
C ARG A 52 17.68 9.41 -11.87
N LYS A 53 18.83 10.09 -11.78
CA LYS A 53 19.95 9.66 -10.93
C LYS A 53 19.56 9.68 -9.45
N LEU A 54 18.86 10.73 -9.01
CA LEU A 54 18.37 10.85 -7.65
C LEU A 54 17.29 9.81 -7.34
N GLU A 55 16.34 9.58 -8.24
CA GLU A 55 15.33 8.54 -8.12
C GLU A 55 15.98 7.17 -7.89
N GLY A 56 17.01 6.81 -8.66
CA GLY A 56 17.73 5.54 -8.48
C GLY A 56 18.44 5.42 -7.12
N LEU A 57 18.88 6.52 -6.53
CA LEU A 57 19.54 6.54 -5.22
C LEU A 57 18.55 6.45 -4.06
N ILE A 58 17.42 7.15 -4.15
CA ILE A 58 16.45 7.29 -3.04
C ILE A 58 15.30 6.28 -3.12
N SER A 59 15.14 5.57 -4.24
CA SER A 59 14.10 4.54 -4.37
C SER A 59 14.30 3.44 -3.32
N PRO A 60 13.23 3.02 -2.62
CA PRO A 60 13.35 1.95 -1.65
C PRO A 60 13.73 0.64 -2.34
N PRO A 61 14.58 -0.20 -1.71
CA PRO A 61 14.95 -1.50 -2.26
C PRO A 61 13.74 -2.45 -2.37
N ILE A 62 12.74 -2.26 -1.51
CA ILE A 62 11.46 -2.97 -1.56
C ILE A 62 10.45 -2.06 -2.25
N LYS A 63 9.89 -2.52 -3.37
CA LYS A 63 8.88 -1.78 -4.12
C LYS A 63 7.63 -1.55 -3.26
N THR A 64 7.08 -0.33 -3.30
CA THR A 64 5.77 -0.03 -2.71
C THR A 64 4.66 -0.52 -3.63
N VAL A 65 3.67 -1.21 -3.06
CA VAL A 65 2.45 -1.64 -3.74
C VAL A 65 1.24 -0.96 -3.09
N PHE A 66 0.31 -0.48 -3.91
CA PHE A 66 -0.90 0.18 -3.45
C PHE A 66 -2.11 -0.73 -3.65
N ILE A 67 -2.86 -0.93 -2.58
CA ILE A 67 -4.04 -1.81 -2.51
C ILE A 67 -5.29 -0.95 -2.38
N GLY A 68 -6.33 -1.26 -3.15
CA GLY A 68 -7.58 -0.54 -3.06
C GLY A 68 -7.54 0.83 -3.77
N ARG A 69 -8.72 1.40 -4.05
CA ARG A 69 -8.85 2.79 -4.53
C ARG A 69 -8.35 3.85 -3.54
N ARG A 70 -8.38 3.54 -2.24
CA ARG A 70 -7.87 4.42 -1.17
C ARG A 70 -6.34 4.45 -1.10
N GLY A 71 -5.65 3.58 -1.85
CA GLY A 71 -4.19 3.60 -1.95
C GLY A 71 -3.50 3.14 -0.66
N LEU A 72 -4.00 2.08 -0.03
CA LEU A 72 -3.31 1.47 1.12
C LEU A 72 -1.92 0.99 0.66
N ALA A 73 -0.86 1.59 1.19
CA ALA A 73 0.50 1.30 0.78
C ALA A 73 1.10 0.17 1.64
N VAL A 74 1.76 -0.78 0.99
CA VAL A 74 2.59 -1.82 1.63
C VAL A 74 3.95 -1.91 0.94
N GLY A 75 4.98 -2.38 1.64
CA GLY A 75 6.36 -2.38 1.14
C GLY A 75 7.00 -1.00 1.27
N GLY A 76 7.94 -0.64 0.41
CA GLY A 76 8.58 0.68 0.45
C GLY A 76 9.61 0.88 1.56
N GLU A 77 9.94 -0.18 2.30
CA GLU A 77 10.87 -0.11 3.43
C GLU A 77 12.33 -0.02 2.98
N ARG A 78 13.13 0.69 3.77
CA ARG A 78 14.53 1.04 3.45
C ARG A 78 15.55 0.47 4.44
N ILE A 79 15.09 -0.05 5.56
CA ILE A 79 15.90 -0.40 6.72
C ILE A 79 15.48 -1.73 7.31
N LEU A 80 16.39 -2.38 8.03
CA LEU A 80 16.11 -3.59 8.80
C LEU A 80 15.70 -3.28 10.24
N HIS A 81 16.26 -2.20 10.81
CA HIS A 81 16.05 -1.85 12.21
C HIS A 81 15.50 -0.43 12.38
N ARG A 82 14.40 -0.30 13.12
CA ARG A 82 13.65 0.95 13.34
C ARG A 82 14.40 2.10 14.02
N HIS A 83 15.61 1.87 14.51
CA HIS A 83 16.44 2.93 15.13
C HIS A 83 17.37 3.59 14.11
N GLU A 84 17.55 3.00 12.93
CA GLU A 84 18.32 3.59 11.84
C GLU A 84 17.50 4.66 11.09
N LEU A 85 16.22 4.36 10.88
CA LEU A 85 15.19 5.21 10.29
C LEU A 85 13.82 4.70 10.77
N LYS A 86 12.74 5.45 10.53
CA LYS A 86 11.39 4.92 10.77
C LYS A 86 11.03 3.86 9.72
N PHE A 87 10.13 2.94 10.07
CA PHE A 87 9.35 2.22 9.08
C PHE A 87 8.31 3.16 8.47
N PHE A 88 8.06 3.01 7.18
CA PHE A 88 7.25 3.97 6.41
C PHE A 88 5.79 3.55 6.32
N ASN A 89 5.54 2.27 6.04
CA ASN A 89 4.20 1.75 5.81
C ASN A 89 3.85 0.73 6.90
N PRO A 90 2.86 1.02 7.78
CA PRO A 90 2.39 0.08 8.78
C PRO A 90 1.91 -1.25 8.16
N THR A 91 1.95 -2.33 8.94
CA THR A 91 1.40 -3.61 8.52
C THR A 91 -0.10 -3.51 8.30
N ALA A 92 -0.54 -3.84 7.09
CA ALA A 92 -1.97 -3.88 6.78
C ALA A 92 -2.65 -5.12 7.38
N MET A 93 -3.76 -4.90 8.10
CA MET A 93 -4.53 -5.95 8.76
C MET A 93 -5.84 -6.24 8.03
N PHE A 94 -5.97 -7.45 7.52
CA PHE A 94 -7.17 -7.94 6.83
C PHE A 94 -7.87 -9.04 7.63
N VAL A 95 -9.20 -9.03 7.64
CA VAL A 95 -9.99 -10.09 8.27
C VAL A 95 -10.53 -11.06 7.22
N LYS A 96 -10.26 -12.36 7.42
CA LYS A 96 -10.80 -13.43 6.58
C LYS A 96 -12.33 -13.53 6.73
N VAL A 97 -13.04 -13.60 5.61
CA VAL A 97 -14.48 -13.86 5.48
C VAL A 97 -14.66 -14.97 4.46
N SER A 98 -15.43 -16.00 4.83
CA SER A 98 -15.72 -17.15 3.96
C SER A 98 -16.94 -16.87 3.09
N ASP A 99 -16.91 -17.30 1.84
CA ASP A 99 -18.06 -17.29 0.93
C ASP A 99 -19.09 -18.41 1.23
N LEU A 100 -18.75 -19.39 2.08
CA LEU A 100 -19.70 -20.39 2.61
C LEU A 100 -20.75 -19.77 3.55
N LEU A 101 -20.46 -18.62 4.14
CA LEU A 101 -21.41 -17.90 4.97
C LEU A 101 -22.58 -17.42 4.10
N ASP A 102 -23.79 -17.45 4.64
CA ASP A 102 -24.91 -16.81 3.98
C ASP A 102 -24.76 -15.27 3.95
N ASP A 103 -25.56 -14.62 3.10
CA ASP A 103 -25.50 -13.18 2.89
C ASP A 103 -25.77 -12.36 4.16
N LYS A 104 -26.60 -12.88 5.08
CA LYS A 104 -26.88 -12.21 6.35
C LYS A 104 -25.64 -12.23 7.23
N ALA A 105 -25.00 -13.38 7.38
CA ALA A 105 -23.77 -13.56 8.13
C ALA A 105 -22.61 -12.75 7.55
N ILE A 106 -22.47 -12.67 6.22
CA ILE A 106 -21.47 -11.80 5.57
C ILE A 106 -21.73 -10.33 5.92
N LYS A 107 -22.98 -9.85 5.80
CA LYS A 107 -23.34 -8.46 6.15
C LYS A 107 -23.07 -8.13 7.61
N GLU A 108 -23.41 -9.03 8.53
CA GLU A 108 -23.09 -8.89 9.95
C GLU A 108 -21.57 -8.80 10.19
N ARG A 109 -20.78 -9.61 9.49
CA ARG A 109 -19.33 -9.60 9.60
C ARG A 109 -18.71 -8.32 9.04
N ILE A 110 -19.21 -7.83 7.90
CA ILE A 110 -18.82 -6.52 7.35
C ILE A 110 -19.12 -5.41 8.37
N SER A 111 -20.31 -5.41 8.97
CA SER A 111 -20.68 -4.42 9.99
C SER A 111 -19.72 -4.46 11.19
N LYS A 112 -19.43 -5.64 11.72
CA LYS A 112 -18.45 -5.82 12.81
C LYS A 112 -17.07 -5.28 12.42
N ILE A 113 -16.57 -5.62 11.23
CA ILE A 113 -15.25 -5.19 10.74
C ILE A 113 -15.16 -3.66 10.63
N LYS A 114 -16.20 -3.01 10.10
CA LYS A 114 -16.24 -1.54 9.95
C LYS A 114 -16.28 -0.80 11.29
N ASN A 115 -16.87 -1.43 12.30
CA ASN A 115 -17.07 -0.84 13.62
C ASN A 115 -15.92 -1.15 14.60
N ILE A 116 -14.94 -1.97 14.20
CA ILE A 116 -13.72 -2.16 15.00
C ILE A 116 -12.91 -0.87 14.93
N GLU A 117 -12.97 -0.13 16.04
CA GLU A 117 -12.14 1.03 16.31
C GLU A 117 -11.59 0.89 17.73
N LEU A 118 -10.28 0.99 17.88
CA LEU A 118 -9.61 1.00 19.17
C LEU A 118 -8.89 2.33 19.32
N GLU A 119 -9.15 3.05 20.40
CA GLU A 119 -8.44 4.30 20.71
C GLU A 119 -7.37 4.05 21.77
N ARG A 120 -6.12 4.40 21.47
CA ARG A 120 -5.02 4.32 22.43
C ARG A 120 -4.09 5.50 22.26
N ALA A 121 -3.82 6.22 23.35
CA ALA A 121 -2.98 7.43 23.35
C ALA A 121 -3.43 8.50 22.32
N GLY A 122 -4.75 8.64 22.11
CA GLY A 122 -5.32 9.60 21.15
C GLY A 122 -5.26 9.16 19.68
N GLU A 123 -4.71 7.99 19.38
CA GLU A 123 -4.71 7.40 18.04
C GLU A 123 -5.84 6.39 17.88
N LYS A 124 -6.48 6.39 16.70
CA LYS A 124 -7.56 5.47 16.33
C LYS A 124 -7.05 4.38 15.41
N PHE A 125 -7.13 3.14 15.87
CA PHE A 125 -6.76 1.94 15.13
C PHE A 125 -8.01 1.30 14.52
N ARG A 126 -7.94 0.96 13.23
CA ARG A 126 -8.99 0.30 12.47
C ARG A 126 -8.40 -0.83 11.64
N LEU A 127 -9.26 -1.72 11.15
CA LEU A 127 -8.86 -2.74 10.19
C LEU A 127 -8.74 -2.15 8.79
N ASP A 128 -7.76 -2.64 8.02
CA ASP A 128 -7.45 -2.09 6.69
C ASP A 128 -8.27 -2.73 5.58
N GLY A 129 -8.77 -3.96 5.77
CA GLY A 129 -9.52 -4.62 4.72
C GLY A 129 -10.12 -5.97 5.06
N ILE A 130 -10.68 -6.59 4.02
CA ILE A 130 -11.34 -7.89 4.08
C ILE A 130 -10.65 -8.84 3.10
N ALA A 131 -10.39 -10.07 3.54
CA ALA A 131 -9.94 -11.15 2.67
C ALA A 131 -11.08 -12.14 2.47
N LEU A 132 -11.65 -12.19 1.27
CA LEU A 132 -12.70 -13.14 0.93
C LEU A 132 -12.08 -14.46 0.49
N SER A 133 -12.42 -15.56 1.15
CA SER A 133 -11.99 -16.91 0.78
C SER A 133 -13.06 -17.70 0.04
N ALA A 134 -12.66 -18.35 -1.04
CA ALA A 134 -13.47 -19.28 -1.82
C ALA A 134 -13.50 -20.66 -1.15
N ASP A 135 -14.04 -20.76 0.06
CA ASP A 135 -14.16 -22.04 0.76
C ASP A 135 -15.31 -22.89 0.17
N SER A 136 -16.24 -22.28 -0.58
CA SER A 136 -17.33 -22.98 -1.29
C SER A 136 -16.90 -23.67 -2.58
N GLY A 137 -15.86 -23.15 -3.25
CA GLY A 137 -15.45 -23.57 -4.59
C GLY A 137 -16.42 -23.17 -5.72
N ASP A 138 -17.52 -22.46 -5.43
CA ASP A 138 -18.50 -22.04 -6.42
C ASP A 138 -18.16 -20.65 -7.00
N PRO A 139 -17.85 -20.54 -8.31
CA PRO A 139 -17.53 -19.26 -8.95
C PRO A 139 -18.63 -18.21 -8.85
N MET A 140 -19.92 -18.62 -8.90
CA MET A 140 -21.05 -17.68 -8.82
C MET A 140 -21.19 -17.14 -7.40
N ARG A 141 -21.12 -18.04 -6.40
CA ARG A 141 -21.18 -17.65 -4.99
C ARG A 141 -20.08 -16.66 -4.63
N PHE A 142 -18.85 -16.94 -5.09
CA PHE A 142 -17.69 -16.09 -4.81
C PHE A 142 -17.80 -14.71 -5.49
N GLU A 143 -18.28 -14.66 -6.74
CA GLU A 143 -18.56 -13.42 -7.46
C GLU A 143 -19.59 -12.54 -6.71
N GLU A 144 -20.71 -13.14 -6.29
CA GLU A 144 -21.76 -12.44 -5.55
C GLU A 144 -21.26 -11.90 -4.22
N ALA A 145 -20.53 -12.73 -3.45
CA ALA A 145 -19.94 -12.34 -2.18
C ALA A 145 -18.91 -11.21 -2.35
N ALA A 146 -18.04 -11.29 -3.36
CA ALA A 146 -17.07 -10.25 -3.67
C ALA A 146 -17.75 -8.91 -4.02
N GLY A 147 -18.76 -8.95 -4.89
CA GLY A 147 -19.54 -7.79 -5.27
C GLY A 147 -20.28 -7.17 -4.08
N MET A 148 -20.85 -7.99 -3.20
CA MET A 148 -21.51 -7.55 -1.98
C MET A 148 -20.54 -6.87 -1.01
N ILE A 149 -19.40 -7.52 -0.73
CA ILE A 149 -18.38 -6.99 0.18
C ILE A 149 -17.84 -5.67 -0.36
N ASN A 150 -17.50 -5.60 -1.64
CA ASN A 150 -16.94 -4.38 -2.24
C ASN A 150 -17.92 -3.19 -2.14
N LYS A 151 -19.22 -3.42 -2.37
CA LYS A 151 -20.25 -2.39 -2.27
C LYS A 151 -20.50 -1.91 -0.83
N LEU A 152 -20.53 -2.83 0.15
CA LEU A 152 -20.96 -2.52 1.52
C LEU A 152 -19.81 -2.15 2.47
N ALA A 153 -18.64 -2.76 2.29
CA ALA A 153 -17.49 -2.55 3.18
C ALA A 153 -16.86 -1.18 2.94
N GLY A 154 -16.64 -0.82 1.67
CA GLY A 154 -15.84 0.34 1.29
C GLY A 154 -14.39 0.23 1.79
N LEU A 155 -13.88 -0.99 1.98
CA LEU A 155 -12.53 -1.29 2.41
C LEU A 155 -11.79 -2.07 1.31
N PRO A 156 -10.45 -1.97 1.22
CA PRO A 156 -9.60 -2.87 0.46
C PRO A 156 -10.01 -4.35 0.56
N LEU A 157 -9.92 -5.05 -0.57
CA LEU A 157 -10.33 -6.45 -0.71
C LEU A 157 -9.16 -7.32 -1.19
N ILE A 158 -9.01 -8.48 -0.57
CA ILE A 158 -8.17 -9.59 -1.08
C ILE A 158 -9.11 -10.70 -1.53
N LEU A 159 -8.93 -11.18 -2.76
CA LEU A 159 -9.65 -12.32 -3.31
C LEU A 159 -8.76 -13.55 -3.14
N CYS A 160 -9.13 -14.46 -2.24
CA CYS A 160 -8.39 -15.68 -1.94
C CYS A 160 -9.09 -16.89 -2.55
N ALA A 161 -8.63 -17.35 -3.71
CA ALA A 161 -9.09 -18.59 -4.32
C ALA A 161 -7.93 -19.28 -5.03
N ASP A 162 -8.00 -20.61 -5.13
CA ASP A 162 -6.99 -21.40 -5.83
C ASP A 162 -7.32 -21.57 -7.32
N GLU A 163 -8.62 -21.56 -7.66
CA GLU A 163 -9.10 -21.81 -9.01
C GLU A 163 -9.16 -20.51 -9.84
N PRO A 164 -8.43 -20.38 -10.96
CA PRO A 164 -8.40 -19.15 -11.77
C PRO A 164 -9.77 -18.67 -12.24
N ASN A 165 -10.67 -19.60 -12.57
CA ASN A 165 -12.02 -19.25 -13.01
C ASN A 165 -12.84 -18.55 -11.90
N VAL A 166 -12.67 -18.98 -10.64
CA VAL A 166 -13.33 -18.37 -9.48
C VAL A 166 -12.84 -16.94 -9.27
N ILE A 167 -11.51 -16.74 -9.32
CA ILE A 167 -10.90 -15.41 -9.20
C ILE A 167 -11.37 -14.49 -10.32
N ARG A 168 -11.34 -14.97 -11.57
CA ARG A 168 -11.66 -14.17 -12.75
C ARG A 168 -13.03 -13.51 -12.64
N ARG A 169 -14.06 -14.30 -12.29
CA ARG A 169 -15.44 -13.79 -12.15
C ARG A 169 -15.54 -12.72 -11.08
N ALA A 170 -14.92 -12.94 -9.91
CA ALA A 170 -14.88 -11.92 -8.87
C ALA A 170 -14.11 -10.65 -9.29
N VAL A 171 -13.00 -10.78 -10.00
CA VAL A 171 -12.23 -9.63 -10.50
C VAL A 171 -13.07 -8.80 -11.48
N GLU A 172 -13.83 -9.42 -12.38
CA GLU A 172 -14.68 -8.70 -13.34
C GLU A 172 -15.65 -7.73 -12.66
N VAL A 173 -16.17 -8.09 -11.47
CA VAL A 173 -17.10 -7.25 -10.71
C VAL A 173 -16.44 -6.24 -9.76
N VAL A 174 -15.17 -6.46 -9.35
CA VAL A 174 -14.46 -5.59 -8.39
C VAL A 174 -13.18 -4.92 -8.91
N ALA A 175 -12.80 -5.12 -10.18
CA ALA A 175 -11.52 -4.65 -10.73
C ALA A 175 -11.27 -3.14 -10.55
N LYS A 176 -12.34 -2.32 -10.61
CA LYS A 176 -12.25 -0.86 -10.42
C LYS A 176 -11.71 -0.48 -9.05
N ASP A 177 -11.88 -1.33 -8.05
CA ASP A 177 -11.39 -1.12 -6.69
C ASP A 177 -9.97 -1.60 -6.46
N LYS A 178 -9.31 -2.21 -7.46
CA LYS A 178 -7.94 -2.70 -7.39
C LYS A 178 -7.72 -3.65 -6.20
N PRO A 179 -8.43 -4.80 -6.15
CA PRO A 179 -8.21 -5.81 -5.12
C PRO A 179 -6.83 -6.48 -5.26
N ILE A 180 -6.38 -7.16 -4.21
CA ILE A 180 -5.31 -8.15 -4.33
C ILE A 180 -5.91 -9.45 -4.84
N VAL A 181 -5.21 -10.09 -5.79
CA VAL A 181 -5.47 -11.47 -6.20
C VAL A 181 -4.51 -12.38 -5.44
N TYR A 182 -5.06 -13.30 -4.65
CA TYR A 182 -4.34 -14.29 -3.88
C TYR A 182 -4.77 -15.70 -4.34
N SER A 183 -3.90 -16.54 -4.91
CA SER A 183 -2.46 -16.32 -5.16
C SER A 183 -2.00 -16.99 -6.45
N ALA A 184 -1.03 -16.38 -7.13
CA ALA A 184 -0.35 -17.00 -8.26
C ALA A 184 0.48 -18.21 -7.81
N LYS A 185 0.23 -19.37 -8.40
CA LYS A 185 1.01 -20.60 -8.26
C LYS A 185 1.66 -20.96 -9.60
N PRO A 186 2.66 -21.85 -9.64
CA PRO A 186 3.31 -22.23 -10.90
C PRO A 186 2.37 -22.80 -11.98
N ASP A 187 1.24 -23.37 -11.56
CA ASP A 187 0.25 -24.10 -12.35
C ASP A 187 -1.02 -23.30 -12.69
N THR A 188 -1.14 -22.06 -12.20
CA THR A 188 -2.33 -21.19 -12.30
C THR A 188 -1.99 -19.82 -12.86
#